data_AF-A0AA86YWB4-F1
#
_entry.id   AF-A0AA86YWB4-F1
#
_cell.length_a   1.000
_cell.length_b   1.000
_cell.length_c   1.000
_cell.angle_alpha   90.00
_cell.angle_beta   90.00
_cell.angle_gamma   90.00
#
_symmetry.space_group_name_H-M   'P 1'
#
loop_
_entity.id
_entity.type
_entity.pdbx_description
1 polymer ?
#
loop_
_entity_poly.entity_id
_entity_poly.type
_entity_poly.pdbx_seq_one_letter_code
_entity_poly.pdbx_strand_id
1 'polypeptide(L)'
;MNILNYKSLMFNYLGILSKYNNSQWNLPFYAQKIIIAINNSMLVCEKVIEASSAQIQNWINELKSISNFINMNDISSCREAFSKMQLDSSNVINDISLQISVLQDCVSTIEDVMSTSQIFYGDPEINALNEFKNDVIGFFNIEMNFQVYLLVILSDCKALNNLFSISIQPYNYEQYNSMLVVKVQTEASFVKVKELRLSL
;
A
#
# COMPACT_ATOMS: atom_id res chain seq x y z
N MET A 1 4.08 -7.39 9.11
CA MET A 1 2.82 -7.98 8.59
C MET A 1 2.91 -7.94 7.08
N ASN A 2 2.62 -9.04 6.36
CA ASN A 2 2.51 -9.00 4.89
C ASN A 2 1.04 -8.86 4.48
N ILE A 3 0.78 -8.54 3.20
CA ILE A 3 -0.56 -8.20 2.72
C ILE A 3 -1.54 -9.39 2.77
N LEU A 4 -1.06 -10.63 2.62
CA LEU A 4 -1.86 -11.84 2.73
C LEU A 4 -2.30 -12.12 4.18
N ASN A 5 -1.39 -11.95 5.14
CA ASN A 5 -1.70 -12.07 6.57
C ASN A 5 -2.73 -11.02 6.99
N TYR A 6 -2.58 -9.78 6.51
CA TYR A 6 -3.58 -8.73 6.76
C TYR A 6 -4.96 -9.13 6.23
N LYS A 7 -5.07 -9.57 4.97
CA LYS A 7 -6.34 -9.99 4.37
C LYS A 7 -7.00 -11.13 5.16
N SER A 8 -6.23 -12.11 5.60
CA SER A 8 -6.74 -13.20 6.44
C SER A 8 -7.25 -12.71 7.80
N LEU A 9 -6.54 -11.77 8.44
CA LEU A 9 -6.99 -11.16 9.69
C LEU A 9 -8.31 -10.39 9.50
N MET A 10 -8.44 -9.61 8.42
CA MET A 10 -9.68 -8.88 8.12
C MET A 10 -10.89 -9.80 7.94
N PHE A 11 -10.72 -10.92 7.24
CA PHE A 11 -11.78 -11.93 7.13
C PHE A 11 -12.25 -12.47 8.48
N ASN A 12 -11.33 -12.69 9.43
CA ASN A 12 -11.69 -13.14 10.78
C ASN A 12 -12.52 -12.07 11.52
N TYR A 13 -12.15 -10.79 11.39
CA TYR A 13 -12.89 -9.70 12.02
C TYR A 13 -14.28 -9.48 11.41
N LEU A 14 -14.48 -9.74 10.11
CA LEU A 14 -15.82 -9.78 9.52
C LEU A 14 -16.71 -10.80 10.22
N GLY A 15 -16.18 -11.99 10.53
CA GLY A 15 -16.89 -13.02 11.29
C GLY A 15 -17.23 -12.58 12.71
N ILE A 16 -16.26 -11.97 13.41
CA ILE A 16 -16.44 -11.45 14.77
C ILE A 16 -17.53 -10.38 14.79
N LEU A 17 -17.54 -9.45 13.84
CA LEU A 17 -18.51 -8.36 13.83
C LEU A 17 -19.90 -8.79 13.36
N SER A 18 -19.97 -9.82 12.51
CA SER A 18 -21.26 -10.35 12.04
C SER A 18 -22.13 -10.91 13.18
N LYS A 19 -21.53 -11.29 14.32
CA LYS A 19 -22.28 -11.72 15.51
C LYS A 19 -23.20 -10.64 16.07
N TYR A 20 -22.90 -9.36 15.80
CA TYR A 20 -23.69 -8.23 16.28
C TYR A 20 -24.89 -7.87 15.37
N ASN A 21 -25.06 -8.53 14.22
CA ASN A 21 -26.13 -8.20 13.26
C ASN A 21 -27.55 -8.43 13.81
N ASN A 22 -27.71 -9.37 14.75
CA ASN A 22 -28.99 -9.67 15.39
C ASN A 22 -29.05 -9.14 16.84
N SER A 23 -28.13 -8.25 17.21
CA SER A 23 -28.13 -7.64 18.55
C SER A 23 -29.30 -6.68 18.73
N GLN A 24 -29.68 -6.44 19.98
CA GLN A 24 -30.62 -5.37 20.32
C GLN A 24 -29.97 -3.99 20.10
N TRP A 25 -30.78 -2.94 20.04
CA TRP A 25 -30.34 -1.53 19.96
C TRP A 25 -29.66 -1.12 18.65
N ASN A 26 -28.84 -0.06 18.70
CA ASN A 26 -28.09 0.49 17.56
C ASN A 26 -26.75 -0.23 17.29
N LEU A 27 -26.43 -1.30 18.02
CA LEU A 27 -25.22 -2.10 17.77
C LEU A 27 -25.13 -2.63 16.32
N PRO A 28 -26.22 -3.14 15.70
CA PRO A 28 -26.18 -3.55 14.30
C PRO A 28 -25.79 -2.41 13.36
N PHE A 29 -26.23 -1.17 13.65
CA PHE A 29 -25.87 0.00 12.85
C PHE A 29 -24.38 0.31 12.93
N TYR A 30 -23.78 0.30 14.13
CA TYR A 30 -22.34 0.52 14.29
C TYR A 30 -21.51 -0.65 13.72
N ALA A 31 -21.96 -1.89 13.91
CA ALA A 31 -21.31 -3.06 13.32
C ALA A 31 -21.29 -2.99 11.79
N GLN A 32 -22.38 -2.55 11.15
CA GLN A 32 -22.42 -2.34 9.70
C GLN A 32 -21.40 -1.31 9.22
N LYS A 33 -21.24 -0.18 9.94
CA LYS A 33 -20.22 0.82 9.61
C LYS A 33 -18.80 0.23 9.64
N ILE A 34 -18.48 -0.54 10.67
CA ILE A 34 -17.16 -1.17 10.78
C ILE A 34 -16.97 -2.27 9.72
N ILE A 35 -18.00 -3.06 9.42
CA ILE A 35 -17.97 -4.05 8.34
C ILE A 35 -17.66 -3.39 6.99
N ILE A 36 -18.29 -2.24 6.71
CA ILE A 36 -17.99 -1.46 5.50
C ILE A 36 -16.53 -0.99 5.50
N ALA A 37 -16.01 -0.49 6.62
CA ALA A 37 -14.62 -0.08 6.75
C ALA A 37 -13.65 -1.26 6.50
N ILE A 38 -13.92 -2.45 7.05
CA ILE A 38 -13.11 -3.65 6.80
C ILE A 38 -13.14 -4.03 5.31
N ASN A 39 -14.32 -4.05 4.69
CA ASN A 39 -14.44 -4.37 3.27
C ASN A 39 -13.66 -3.38 2.40
N ASN A 40 -13.74 -2.08 2.70
CA ASN A 40 -12.96 -1.06 1.99
C ASN A 40 -11.45 -1.29 2.16
N SER A 41 -11.02 -1.62 3.37
CA SER A 41 -9.60 -1.85 3.66
C SER A 41 -9.07 -3.12 2.98
N MET A 42 -9.90 -4.15 2.85
CA MET A 42 -9.61 -5.34 2.04
C MET A 42 -9.54 -5.03 0.54
N LEU A 43 -10.44 -4.20 0.01
CA LEU A 43 -10.41 -3.77 -1.39
C LEU A 43 -9.15 -2.96 -1.70
N VAL A 44 -8.72 -2.11 -0.77
CA VAL A 44 -7.44 -1.40 -0.86
C VAL A 44 -6.28 -2.39 -1.03
N CYS A 45 -6.25 -3.49 -0.26
CA CYS A 45 -5.20 -4.49 -0.40
C CYS A 45 -5.13 -5.06 -1.81
N GLU A 46 -6.29 -5.45 -2.36
CA GLU A 46 -6.37 -6.02 -3.70
C GLU A 46 -5.87 -5.04 -4.75
N LYS A 47 -6.26 -3.77 -4.66
CA LYS A 47 -5.80 -2.72 -5.57
C LYS A 47 -4.30 -2.46 -5.46
N VAL A 48 -3.73 -2.45 -4.25
CA VAL A 48 -2.27 -2.29 -4.07
C VAL A 48 -1.51 -3.47 -4.67
N ILE A 49 -1.98 -4.70 -4.46
CA ILE A 49 -1.38 -5.91 -5.06
C ILE A 49 -1.44 -5.83 -6.58
N GLU A 50 -2.59 -5.49 -7.13
CA GLU A 50 -2.84 -5.40 -8.57
C GLU A 50 -1.94 -4.33 -9.21
N ALA A 51 -1.93 -3.12 -8.65
CA ALA A 51 -1.10 -2.02 -9.14
C ALA A 51 0.41 -2.34 -9.08
N SER A 52 0.85 -3.06 -8.04
CA SER A 52 2.30 -3.25 -7.81
C SER A 52 2.85 -4.51 -8.47
N SER A 53 2.13 -5.64 -8.45
CA SER A 53 2.69 -6.94 -8.84
C SER A 53 3.03 -7.03 -10.32
N ALA A 54 2.09 -6.60 -11.18
CA ALA A 54 2.31 -6.57 -12.62
C ALA A 54 3.43 -5.58 -12.97
N GLN A 55 3.45 -4.42 -12.31
CA GLN A 55 4.41 -3.38 -12.61
C GLN A 55 5.84 -3.75 -12.18
N ILE A 56 6.00 -4.45 -11.06
CA ILE A 56 7.31 -5.00 -10.65
C ILE A 56 7.85 -5.96 -11.70
N GLN A 57 7.00 -6.84 -12.25
CA GLN A 57 7.43 -7.76 -13.29
C GLN A 57 7.81 -7.02 -14.58
N ASN A 58 7.08 -5.95 -14.93
CA ASN A 58 7.43 -5.08 -16.05
C ASN A 58 8.79 -4.40 -15.82
N TRP A 59 9.04 -3.85 -14.64
CA TRP A 59 10.34 -3.26 -14.30
C TRP A 59 11.49 -4.26 -14.38
N ILE A 60 11.30 -5.50 -13.91
CA ILE A 60 12.30 -6.56 -14.06
C ILE A 60 12.62 -6.84 -15.53
N ASN A 61 11.59 -6.88 -16.38
CA ASN A 61 11.77 -7.14 -17.81
C ASN A 61 12.50 -5.96 -18.50
N GLU A 62 12.12 -4.72 -18.18
CA GLU A 62 12.80 -3.53 -18.71
C GLU A 62 14.25 -3.46 -18.24
N LEU A 63 14.54 -3.76 -16.97
CA LEU A 63 15.93 -3.80 -16.48
C LEU A 63 16.77 -4.87 -17.20
N LYS A 64 16.18 -6.00 -17.60
CA LYS A 64 16.87 -6.99 -18.46
C LYS A 64 17.12 -6.44 -19.87
N SER A 65 16.17 -5.73 -20.45
CA SER A 65 16.35 -5.04 -21.74
C SER A 65 17.46 -4.00 -21.65
N ILE A 66 17.49 -3.20 -20.59
CA ILE A 66 18.55 -2.23 -20.31
C ILE A 66 19.92 -2.91 -20.23
N SER A 67 20.05 -4.05 -19.56
CA SER A 67 21.30 -4.83 -19.57
C SER A 67 21.77 -5.20 -20.97
N ASN A 68 20.86 -5.52 -21.90
CA ASN A 68 21.23 -5.79 -23.29
C ASN A 68 21.68 -4.52 -24.02
N PHE A 69 20.99 -3.40 -23.82
CA PHE A 69 21.39 -2.10 -24.39
C PHE A 69 22.75 -1.65 -23.87
N ILE A 70 23.05 -1.89 -22.58
CA ILE A 70 24.38 -1.66 -21.98
C ILE A 70 25.46 -2.45 -22.73
N ASN A 71 25.21 -3.74 -23.03
CA ASN A 71 26.16 -4.59 -23.74
C ASN A 71 26.38 -4.11 -25.19
N MET A 72 25.37 -3.50 -25.79
CA MET A 72 25.46 -2.88 -27.13
C MET A 72 26.02 -1.45 -27.10
N ASN A 73 26.34 -0.93 -25.91
CA ASN A 73 26.76 0.45 -25.68
C ASN A 73 25.72 1.51 -26.14
N ASP A 74 24.43 1.16 -26.13
CA ASP A 74 23.32 2.01 -26.54
C ASP A 74 22.73 2.77 -25.34
N ILE A 75 23.31 3.93 -25.05
CA ILE A 75 22.87 4.80 -23.96
C ILE A 75 21.45 5.33 -24.22
N SER A 76 21.09 5.64 -25.47
CA SER A 76 19.80 6.25 -25.81
C SER A 76 18.65 5.33 -25.43
N SER A 77 18.73 4.06 -25.83
CA SER A 77 17.70 3.05 -25.51
C SER A 77 17.62 2.76 -24.01
N CYS A 78 18.76 2.76 -23.30
CA CYS A 78 18.75 2.67 -21.84
C CYS A 78 17.94 3.83 -21.23
N ARG A 79 18.13 5.05 -21.73
CA ARG A 79 17.46 6.25 -21.20
C ARG A 79 15.97 6.24 -21.45
N GLU A 80 15.57 5.84 -22.63
CA GLU A 80 14.16 5.70 -22.98
C GLU A 80 13.46 4.69 -22.06
N ALA A 81 14.07 3.52 -21.86
CA ALA A 81 13.54 2.48 -20.98
C ALA A 81 13.40 2.98 -19.52
N PHE A 82 14.42 3.62 -18.97
CA PHE A 82 14.34 4.20 -17.62
C PHE A 82 13.30 5.32 -17.50
N SER A 83 13.18 6.18 -18.52
CA SER A 83 12.16 7.24 -18.53
C SER A 83 10.74 6.67 -18.51
N LYS A 84 10.51 5.58 -19.26
CA LYS A 84 9.25 4.83 -19.21
C LYS A 84 9.01 4.25 -17.83
N MET A 85 10.01 3.59 -17.24
CA MET A 85 9.91 3.04 -15.87
C MET A 85 9.61 4.14 -14.84
N GLN A 86 10.17 5.33 -15.01
CA GLN A 86 9.90 6.49 -14.16
C GLN A 86 8.43 6.92 -14.20
N LEU A 87 7.86 7.02 -15.41
CA LEU A 87 6.43 7.32 -15.59
C LEU A 87 5.56 6.25 -14.92
N ASP A 88 5.86 4.98 -15.17
CA ASP A 88 5.13 3.87 -14.55
C ASP A 88 5.20 3.92 -13.01
N SER A 89 6.38 4.22 -12.45
CA SER A 89 6.55 4.36 -11.01
C SER A 89 5.77 5.52 -10.41
N SER A 90 5.62 6.62 -11.16
CA SER A 90 4.80 7.75 -10.73
C SER A 90 3.32 7.38 -10.65
N ASN A 91 2.82 6.54 -11.57
CA ASN A 91 1.46 6.02 -11.51
C ASN A 91 1.24 5.13 -10.29
N VAL A 92 2.14 4.17 -10.03
CA VAL A 92 2.06 3.29 -8.84
C VAL A 92 2.08 4.10 -7.54
N ILE A 93 2.93 5.14 -7.45
CA ILE A 93 2.99 6.03 -6.29
C ILE A 93 1.64 6.72 -6.05
N ASN A 94 1.02 7.23 -7.11
CA ASN A 94 -0.28 7.89 -7.02
C ASN A 94 -1.37 6.91 -6.59
N ASP A 95 -1.42 5.71 -7.18
CA ASP A 95 -2.41 4.69 -6.85
C ASP A 95 -2.32 4.25 -5.38
N ILE A 96 -1.10 4.00 -4.88
CA ILE A 96 -0.88 3.65 -3.47
C ILE A 96 -1.24 4.82 -2.55
N SER A 97 -0.89 6.06 -2.93
CA SER A 97 -1.23 7.25 -2.14
C SER A 97 -2.75 7.44 -2.00
N LEU A 98 -3.49 7.22 -3.10
CA LEU A 98 -4.95 7.24 -3.09
C LEU A 98 -5.52 6.16 -2.16
N GLN A 99 -4.95 4.96 -2.20
CA GLN A 99 -5.40 3.87 -1.31
C GLN A 99 -5.14 4.17 0.17
N ILE A 100 -4.01 4.80 0.51
CA ILE A 100 -3.73 5.22 1.90
C ILE A 100 -4.79 6.22 2.38
N SER A 101 -5.24 7.15 1.54
CA SER A 101 -6.32 8.07 1.89
C SER A 101 -7.62 7.33 2.24
N VAL A 102 -7.98 6.28 1.51
CA VAL A 102 -9.17 5.47 1.80
C VAL A 102 -9.06 4.77 3.17
N LEU A 103 -7.87 4.32 3.56
CA LEU A 103 -7.65 3.72 4.87
C LEU A 103 -7.74 4.74 6.01
N GLN A 104 -7.33 5.99 5.76
CA GLN A 104 -7.50 7.08 6.74
C GLN A 104 -8.99 7.36 7.02
N ASP A 105 -9.84 7.27 6.00
CA ASP A 105 -11.29 7.37 6.18
C ASP A 105 -11.85 6.17 6.97
N CYS A 106 -11.30 4.97 6.77
CA CYS A 106 -11.65 3.78 7.55
C CYS A 106 -11.29 3.96 9.03
N VAL A 107 -10.10 4.48 9.33
CA VAL A 107 -9.66 4.80 10.70
C VAL A 107 -10.56 5.84 11.35
N SER A 108 -10.89 6.92 10.64
CA SER A 108 -11.80 7.96 11.14
C SER A 108 -13.17 7.37 11.51
N THR A 109 -13.68 6.45 10.69
CA THR A 109 -14.95 5.73 10.98
C THR A 109 -14.87 4.91 12.27
N ILE A 110 -13.72 4.27 12.54
CA ILE A 110 -13.52 3.50 13.77
C ILE A 110 -13.47 4.44 14.98
N GLU A 111 -12.71 5.53 14.89
CA GLU A 111 -12.58 6.52 15.97
C GLU A 111 -13.93 7.14 16.34
N ASP A 112 -14.78 7.45 15.36
CA ASP A 112 -16.15 7.92 15.57
C ASP A 112 -17.00 6.90 16.36
N VAL A 113 -16.92 5.62 15.99
CA VAL A 113 -17.64 4.55 16.71
C VAL A 113 -17.11 4.38 18.13
N MET A 114 -15.79 4.47 18.31
CA MET A 114 -15.14 4.34 19.62
C MET A 114 -15.46 5.52 20.56
N SER A 115 -15.57 6.74 20.02
CA SER A 115 -15.87 7.96 20.77
C SER A 115 -17.34 8.10 21.18
N THR A 116 -18.23 7.29 20.60
CA THR A 116 -19.65 7.26 20.98
C THR A 116 -19.80 6.97 22.48
N SER A 117 -20.38 7.92 23.22
CA SER A 117 -20.57 7.86 24.68
C SER A 117 -21.40 6.64 25.09
N GLN A 118 -21.05 6.02 26.22
CA GLN A 118 -21.88 4.97 26.83
C GLN A 118 -23.26 5.57 27.16
N ILE A 119 -24.33 5.06 26.54
CA ILE A 119 -25.70 5.49 26.85
C ILE A 119 -26.09 4.80 28.17
N PHE A 120 -25.83 5.50 29.28
CA PHE A 120 -26.32 5.33 30.67
C PHE A 120 -26.05 4.00 31.44
N TYR A 121 -25.84 4.15 32.75
CA TYR A 121 -25.47 3.11 33.72
C TYR A 121 -26.66 2.23 34.13
N GLY A 122 -26.48 0.90 34.10
CA GLY A 122 -27.33 -0.05 34.84
C GLY A 122 -27.77 -1.31 34.09
N ASP A 123 -27.69 -1.34 32.75
CA ASP A 123 -28.22 -2.43 31.94
C ASP A 123 -27.15 -3.48 31.53
N PRO A 124 -27.55 -4.74 31.25
CA PRO A 124 -26.72 -5.75 30.58
C PRO A 124 -26.03 -5.27 29.28
N GLU A 125 -26.48 -4.13 28.76
CA GLU A 125 -26.00 -3.37 27.60
C GLU A 125 -24.53 -2.92 27.65
N ILE A 126 -24.00 -2.60 28.84
CA ILE A 126 -22.61 -2.10 28.95
C ILE A 126 -21.62 -3.20 28.56
N ASN A 127 -21.92 -4.45 28.90
CA ASN A 127 -21.03 -5.57 28.60
C ASN A 127 -20.97 -5.86 27.10
N ALA A 128 -22.11 -5.88 26.41
CA ALA A 128 -22.16 -6.10 24.96
C ALA A 128 -21.51 -4.93 24.19
N LEU A 129 -21.71 -3.69 24.62
CA LEU A 129 -21.06 -2.53 24.01
C LEU A 129 -19.54 -2.52 24.27
N ASN A 130 -19.10 -2.87 25.48
CA ASN A 130 -17.67 -2.96 25.79
C ASN A 130 -17.01 -4.12 25.02
N GLU A 131 -17.68 -5.26 24.88
CA GLU A 131 -17.21 -6.37 24.05
C GLU A 131 -17.07 -5.93 22.59
N PHE A 132 -18.09 -5.26 22.05
CA PHE A 132 -18.03 -4.70 20.70
C PHE A 132 -16.85 -3.72 20.53
N LYS A 133 -16.67 -2.79 21.47
CA LYS A 133 -15.54 -1.84 21.42
C LYS A 133 -14.19 -2.55 21.51
N ASN A 134 -14.07 -3.60 22.32
CA ASN A 134 -12.84 -4.40 22.40
C ASN A 134 -12.55 -5.13 21.08
N ASP A 135 -13.57 -5.70 20.43
CA ASP A 135 -13.44 -6.31 19.11
C ASP A 135 -13.03 -5.26 18.06
N VAL A 136 -13.58 -4.04 18.12
CA VAL A 136 -13.23 -2.93 17.21
C VAL A 136 -11.80 -2.41 17.44
N ILE A 137 -11.30 -2.37 18.67
CA ILE A 137 -9.90 -2.02 18.98
C ILE A 137 -8.93 -2.99 18.29
N GLY A 138 -9.29 -4.27 18.25
CA GLY A 138 -8.51 -5.29 17.55
C GLY A 138 -8.34 -4.97 16.06
N PHE A 139 -9.44 -4.58 15.39
CA PHE A 139 -9.41 -4.10 14.01
C PHE A 139 -8.57 -2.83 13.84
N PHE A 140 -8.78 -1.81 14.68
CA PHE A 140 -8.04 -0.55 14.63
C PHE A 140 -6.53 -0.74 14.64
N ASN A 141 -6.02 -1.61 15.54
CA ASN A 141 -4.59 -1.87 15.64
C ASN A 141 -4.02 -2.54 14.37
N ILE A 142 -4.78 -3.43 13.75
CA ILE A 142 -4.35 -4.08 12.51
C ILE A 142 -4.36 -3.06 11.36
N GLU A 143 -5.39 -2.21 11.31
CA GLU A 143 -5.54 -1.16 10.30
C GLU A 143 -4.40 -0.15 10.34
N MET A 144 -4.05 0.35 11.53
CA MET A 144 -2.92 1.26 11.72
C MET A 144 -1.59 0.62 11.28
N ASN A 145 -1.36 -0.64 11.63
CA ASN A 145 -0.16 -1.37 11.20
C ASN A 145 -0.10 -1.55 9.67
N PHE A 146 -1.24 -1.72 9.02
CA PHE A 146 -1.30 -1.85 7.57
C PHE A 146 -1.01 -0.53 6.86
N GLN A 147 -1.53 0.59 7.37
CA GLN A 147 -1.17 1.92 6.85
C GLN A 147 0.33 2.20 6.94
N VAL A 148 0.96 1.87 8.08
CA VAL A 148 2.42 2.00 8.24
C VAL A 148 3.15 1.15 7.20
N TYR A 149 2.71 -0.09 6.98
CA TYR A 149 3.28 -0.96 5.95
C TYR A 149 3.14 -0.37 4.54
N LEU A 150 1.98 0.19 4.17
CA LEU A 150 1.79 0.83 2.87
C LEU A 150 2.64 2.09 2.70
N LEU A 151 2.88 2.85 3.77
CA LEU A 151 3.79 4.00 3.74
C LEU A 151 5.24 3.59 3.45
N VAL A 152 5.67 2.42 3.93
CA VAL A 152 6.99 1.85 3.59
C VAL A 152 7.05 1.50 2.10
N ILE A 153 6.05 0.79 1.57
CA ILE A 153 5.97 0.47 0.13
C ILE A 153 5.97 1.76 -0.71
N LEU A 154 5.18 2.77 -0.31
CA LEU A 154 5.14 4.06 -0.99
C LEU A 154 6.51 4.74 -1.01
N SER A 155 7.24 4.69 0.11
CA SER A 155 8.60 5.21 0.20
C SER A 155 9.55 4.48 -0.73
N ASP A 156 9.46 3.16 -0.82
CA ASP A 156 10.28 2.34 -1.71
C ASP A 156 9.98 2.63 -3.19
N CYS A 157 8.71 2.79 -3.56
CA CYS A 157 8.31 3.21 -4.90
C CYS A 157 8.84 4.61 -5.25
N LYS A 158 8.82 5.55 -4.29
CA LYS A 158 9.43 6.90 -4.48
C LYS A 158 10.95 6.82 -4.66
N ALA A 159 11.63 5.96 -3.90
CA ALA A 159 13.06 5.72 -4.07
C ALA A 159 13.35 5.12 -5.46
N LEU A 160 12.55 4.16 -5.92
CA LEU A 160 12.65 3.61 -7.28
C LEU A 160 12.42 4.67 -8.34
N ASN A 161 11.40 5.54 -8.19
CA ASN A 161 11.15 6.64 -9.12
C ASN A 161 12.38 7.55 -9.24
N ASN A 162 13.00 7.89 -8.12
CA ASN A 162 14.25 8.68 -8.12
C ASN A 162 15.40 7.93 -8.79
N LEU A 163 15.51 6.62 -8.57
CA LEU A 163 16.50 5.77 -9.25
C LEU A 163 16.20 5.60 -10.74
N PHE A 164 14.96 5.68 -11.19
CA PHE A 164 14.60 5.64 -12.62
C PHE A 164 14.73 7.00 -13.29
N SER A 165 14.67 8.07 -12.49
CA SER A 165 15.05 9.40 -12.92
C SER A 165 16.55 9.41 -13.20
N ILE A 166 16.92 8.94 -14.38
CA ILE A 166 18.11 9.45 -15.05
C ILE A 166 17.87 10.94 -15.06
N SER A 167 18.76 11.72 -14.49
CA SER A 167 18.76 13.17 -14.60
C SER A 167 18.44 13.62 -16.04
N ILE A 168 17.16 13.82 -16.34
CA ILE A 168 16.64 14.61 -17.45
C ILE A 168 16.71 16.05 -16.95
N GLN A 169 17.89 16.48 -16.52
CA GLN A 169 18.15 17.90 -16.42
C GLN A 169 18.82 18.30 -17.73
N PRO A 170 18.35 19.36 -18.40
CA PRO A 170 18.90 19.83 -19.66
C PRO A 170 20.33 20.40 -19.53
N TYR A 171 20.96 20.28 -18.36
CA TYR A 171 22.32 20.74 -18.09
C TYR A 171 23.33 19.66 -18.43
N ASN A 172 23.60 19.55 -19.73
CA ASN A 172 24.91 19.49 -20.40
C ASN A 172 26.18 19.15 -19.60
N TYR A 173 26.16 18.15 -18.71
CA TYR A 173 27.37 17.53 -18.18
C TYR A 173 27.49 16.14 -18.78
N GLU A 174 28.40 15.98 -19.76
CA GLU A 174 28.76 14.71 -20.41
C GLU A 174 29.00 13.55 -19.42
N GLN A 175 29.35 13.86 -18.17
CA GLN A 175 29.56 12.91 -17.08
C GLN A 175 28.32 12.07 -16.73
N TYR A 176 27.11 12.64 -16.83
CA TYR A 176 25.83 11.94 -16.60
C TYR A 176 25.32 11.21 -17.86
N ASN A 177 25.95 11.45 -19.02
CA ASN A 177 25.65 10.76 -20.26
C ASN A 177 26.68 9.65 -20.54
N SER A 178 27.08 8.94 -19.49
CA SER A 178 28.07 7.88 -19.57
C SER A 178 27.44 6.52 -19.30
N MET A 179 27.94 5.50 -20.00
CA MET A 179 27.51 4.12 -19.78
C MET A 179 27.83 3.62 -18.36
N LEU A 180 28.81 4.24 -17.69
CA LEU A 180 29.13 3.93 -16.29
C LEU A 180 27.97 4.29 -15.35
N VAL A 181 27.37 5.47 -15.52
CA VAL A 181 26.23 5.92 -14.70
C VAL A 181 25.03 4.99 -14.92
N VAL A 182 24.73 4.66 -16.19
CA VAL A 182 23.65 3.74 -16.54
C VAL A 182 23.83 2.39 -15.84
N LYS A 183 25.04 1.81 -15.86
CA LYS A 183 25.33 0.52 -15.19
C LYS A 183 25.04 0.57 -13.69
N VAL A 184 25.58 1.58 -12.98
CA VAL A 184 25.37 1.73 -11.53
C VAL A 184 23.89 1.90 -11.21
N GLN A 185 23.17 2.68 -12.02
CA GLN A 185 21.74 2.92 -11.86
C GLN A 185 20.92 1.65 -12.11
N THR A 186 21.27 0.86 -13.13
CA THR A 186 20.65 -0.45 -13.42
C THR A 186 20.86 -1.43 -12.27
N GLU A 187 22.06 -1.51 -11.71
CA GLU A 187 22.36 -2.37 -10.56
C GLU A 187 21.55 -1.97 -9.31
N ALA A 188 21.55 -0.68 -8.96
CA ALA A 188 20.77 -0.16 -7.84
C ALA A 188 19.27 -0.42 -8.02
N SER A 189 18.77 -0.23 -9.25
CA SER A 189 17.38 -0.50 -9.61
C SER A 189 17.02 -1.98 -9.46
N PHE A 190 17.88 -2.90 -9.92
CA PHE A 190 17.65 -4.34 -9.74
C PHE A 190 17.53 -4.74 -8.28
N VAL A 191 18.43 -4.23 -7.42
CA VAL A 191 18.39 -4.51 -5.98
C VAL A 191 17.07 -4.03 -5.41
N LYS A 192 16.69 -2.78 -5.69
CA LYS A 192 15.51 -2.16 -5.08
C LYS A 192 14.19 -2.77 -5.58
N VAL A 193 14.09 -3.11 -6.88
CA VAL A 193 12.92 -3.83 -7.43
C VAL A 193 12.78 -5.22 -6.79
N LYS A 194 13.89 -5.91 -6.52
CA LYS A 194 13.89 -7.21 -5.85
C LYS A 194 13.44 -7.10 -4.38
N GLU A 195 13.91 -6.09 -3.65
CA GLU A 195 13.45 -5.81 -2.27
C GLU A 195 11.95 -5.54 -2.21
N LEU A 196 11.44 -4.69 -3.12
CA LEU A 196 10.01 -4.38 -3.20
C LEU A 196 9.18 -5.64 -3.49
N ARG A 197 9.64 -6.50 -4.40
CA ARG A 197 8.99 -7.77 -4.71
C ARG A 197 8.89 -8.71 -3.50
N LEU A 198 9.91 -8.73 -2.65
CA LEU A 198 9.91 -9.57 -1.44
C LEU A 198 9.06 -8.99 -0.31
N SER A 199 8.78 -7.69 -0.36
CA SER A 199 8.01 -6.98 0.65
C SER A 199 6.50 -7.14 0.44
N LEU A 200 6.05 -7.26 -0.82
CA LEU A 200 4.67 -7.55 -1.21
C LEU A 200 4.28 -9.01 -0.95
#